data_AF-A0A7C3UB57-F1
#
_entry.id   AF-A0A7C3UB57-F1
#
_cell.length_a   1.000
_cell.length_b   1.000
_cell.length_c   1.000
_cell.angle_alpha   90.00
_cell.angle_beta   90.00
_cell.angle_gamma   90.00
#
_symmetry.space_group_name_H-M   'P 1'
#
loop_
_entity.id
_entity.type
_entity.pdbx_description
1 polymer ?
#
loop_
_entity_poly.entity_id
_entity_poly.type
_entity_poly.pdbx_seq_one_letter_code
_entity_poly.pdbx_strand_id
1 'polypeptide(L)'
;MSEDWATMKKRQIEKVRELQPKDRLDMVEAIALMNQYISSSCQGWAQWIYNPMVINRFNEKELKDFYDRFKKFTLEFLEFDVEATERLKPPLEKGRKEQPPRYA
;
A
#
# COMPACT_ATOMS: atom_id res chain seq x y z
N MET A 1 -19.19 19.07 13.86
CA MET A 1 -18.67 19.40 12.52
C MET A 1 -17.63 18.37 12.19
N SER A 2 -17.91 17.45 11.26
CA SER A 2 -16.89 16.48 10.80
C SER A 2 -15.70 17.26 10.24
N GLU A 3 -14.48 16.83 10.58
CA GLU A 3 -13.27 17.41 9.99
C GLU A 3 -13.34 17.31 8.46
N ASP A 4 -12.98 18.40 7.77
CA ASP A 4 -12.86 18.41 6.32
C ASP A 4 -11.80 17.38 5.88
N TRP A 5 -12.17 16.50 4.93
CA TRP A 5 -11.31 15.38 4.51
C TRP A 5 -9.93 15.85 4.03
N ALA A 6 -9.86 16.97 3.32
CA ALA A 6 -8.60 17.52 2.85
C ALA A 6 -7.73 18.01 4.02
N THR A 7 -8.33 18.59 5.06
CA THR A 7 -7.63 18.99 6.29
C THR A 7 -7.03 17.79 7.01
N MET A 8 -7.79 16.70 7.15
CA MET A 8 -7.30 15.45 7.73
C MET A 8 -6.12 14.89 6.92
N LYS A 9 -6.21 14.87 5.58
CA LYS A 9 -5.13 14.37 4.70
C LYS A 9 -3.87 15.24 4.78
N LYS A 10 -3.99 16.56 4.91
CA LYS A 10 -2.85 17.45 5.13
C LYS A 10 -2.11 17.13 6.43
N ARG A 11 -2.83 16.87 7.52
CA ARG A 11 -2.22 16.45 8.79
C ARG A 11 -1.50 15.11 8.67
N GLN A 12 -2.08 14.15 7.96
CA GLN A 12 -1.43 12.86 7.68
C GLN A 12 -0.13 13.04 6.88
N ILE A 13 -0.11 13.93 5.87
CA ILE A 13 1.08 14.26 5.09
C ILE A 13 2.19 14.81 5.99
N GLU A 14 1.89 15.82 6.82
CA GLU A 14 2.89 16.40 7.73
C GLU A 14 3.40 15.35 8.72
N LYS A 15 2.50 14.52 9.28
CA LYS A 15 2.90 13.44 10.18
C LYS A 15 3.87 12.46 9.54
N VAL A 16 3.65 12.10 8.27
CA VAL A 16 4.56 11.22 7.52
C VAL A 16 5.91 11.88 7.26
N ARG A 17 5.92 13.18 6.92
CA ARG A 17 7.16 13.96 6.71
C ARG A 17 8.03 14.05 7.97
N GLU A 18 7.40 14.10 9.14
CA GLU A 18 8.07 14.21 10.44
C GLU A 18 8.54 12.85 11.01
N LEU A 19 8.20 11.71 10.38
CA LEU A 19 8.63 10.40 10.87
C LEU A 19 10.17 10.30 10.85
N GLN A 20 10.74 9.99 12.01
CA GLN A 20 12.18 9.78 12.21
C GLN A 20 12.37 8.54 13.10
N PRO A 21 12.08 7.33 12.59
CA PRO A 21 12.19 6.11 13.38
C PRO A 21 13.65 5.86 13.78
N LYS A 22 13.90 5.57 15.07
CA LYS A 22 15.25 5.44 15.62
C LYS A 22 15.68 3.99 15.76
N ASP A 23 14.72 3.08 15.88
CA ASP A 23 14.96 1.65 16.01
C ASP A 23 13.97 0.81 15.20
N ARG A 24 14.12 -0.51 15.30
CA ARG A 24 13.29 -1.47 14.57
C ARG A 24 11.81 -1.38 14.95
N LEU A 25 11.47 -1.15 16.21
CA LEU A 25 10.08 -1.06 16.64
C LEU A 25 9.44 0.22 16.10
N ASP A 26 10.16 1.34 16.18
CA ASP A 26 9.73 2.60 15.58
C ASP A 26 9.46 2.46 14.07
N MET A 27 10.30 1.71 13.35
CA MET A 27 10.10 1.45 11.92
C MET A 27 8.81 0.65 11.66
N VAL A 28 8.54 -0.37 12.47
CA VAL A 28 7.31 -1.17 12.35
C VAL A 28 6.08 -0.31 12.61
N GLU A 29 6.10 0.53 13.64
CA GLU A 29 5.00 1.45 13.96
C GLU A 29 4.80 2.48 12.84
N ALA A 30 5.87 3.07 12.32
CA ALA A 30 5.83 4.01 11.20
C ALA A 30 5.22 3.37 9.94
N ILE A 31 5.62 2.13 9.61
CA ILE A 31 5.06 1.37 8.48
C ILE A 31 3.56 1.11 8.69
N ALA A 32 3.16 0.65 9.88
CA ALA A 32 1.76 0.40 10.20
C ALA A 32 0.89 1.67 10.07
N LEU A 33 1.41 2.80 10.55
CA LEU A 33 0.74 4.11 10.43
C LEU A 33 0.56 4.52 8.96
N MET A 34 1.62 4.44 8.15
CA MET A 34 1.57 4.78 6.73
C MET A 34 0.59 3.88 5.98
N ASN A 35 0.59 2.56 6.28
CA ASN A 35 -0.34 1.62 5.67
C ASN A 35 -1.80 1.96 6.01
N GLN A 36 -2.09 2.37 7.25
CA GLN A 36 -3.42 2.82 7.65
C GLN A 36 -3.86 4.09 6.90
N TYR A 37 -2.94 5.05 6.74
CA TYR A 37 -3.22 6.29 5.99
C TYR A 37 -3.52 6.00 4.52
N ILE A 38 -2.76 5.12 3.88
CA ILE A 38 -3.01 4.63 2.51
C ILE A 38 -4.39 3.98 2.44
N SER A 39 -4.70 3.03 3.32
CA SER A 39 -5.99 2.33 3.36
C SER A 39 -7.18 3.30 3.47
N SER A 40 -7.10 4.28 4.37
CA SER A 40 -8.16 5.29 4.49
C SER A 40 -8.32 6.15 3.23
N SER A 41 -7.23 6.46 2.52
CA SER A 41 -7.29 7.16 1.23
C SER A 41 -7.97 6.32 0.16
N CYS A 42 -7.65 5.02 0.09
CA CYS A 42 -8.31 4.08 -0.83
C CYS A 42 -9.83 4.02 -0.59
N GLN A 43 -10.25 4.00 0.67
CA GLN A 43 -11.68 4.04 1.03
C GLN A 43 -12.35 5.34 0.57
N GLY A 44 -11.70 6.49 0.80
CA GLY A 44 -12.22 7.79 0.32
C GLY A 44 -12.38 7.84 -1.20
N TRP A 45 -11.39 7.33 -1.93
CA TRP A 45 -11.48 7.23 -3.40
C TRP A 45 -12.57 6.27 -3.86
N ALA A 46 -12.75 5.12 -3.19
CA ALA A 46 -13.84 4.20 -3.50
C ALA A 46 -15.20 4.91 -3.36
N GLN A 47 -15.39 5.74 -2.33
CA GLN A 47 -16.63 6.53 -2.18
C GLN A 47 -16.85 7.51 -3.33
N TRP A 48 -15.79 8.08 -3.92
CA TRP A 48 -15.90 9.00 -5.05
C TRP A 48 -16.19 8.25 -6.35
N ILE A 49 -15.43 7.19 -6.64
CA ILE A 49 -15.52 6.41 -7.88
C ILE A 49 -16.87 5.72 -8.00
N TYR A 50 -17.38 5.14 -6.91
CA TYR A 50 -18.65 4.42 -6.91
C TYR A 50 -19.88 5.32 -6.71
N ASN A 51 -19.70 6.64 -6.60
CA ASN A 51 -20.79 7.59 -6.49
C ASN A 51 -20.94 8.39 -7.80
N PRO A 52 -21.97 8.10 -8.63
CA PRO A 52 -22.22 8.82 -9.88
C PRO A 52 -22.34 10.34 -9.72
N MET A 53 -22.88 10.83 -8.59
CA MET A 53 -23.00 12.27 -8.33
C MET A 53 -21.66 12.97 -8.10
N VAL A 54 -20.63 12.22 -7.72
CA VAL A 54 -19.28 12.74 -7.48
C VAL A 54 -18.44 12.54 -8.74
N ILE A 55 -18.37 11.32 -9.28
CA ILE A 55 -17.49 11.02 -10.42
C ILE A 55 -17.86 11.81 -11.69
N ASN A 56 -19.16 12.08 -11.91
CA ASN A 56 -19.62 12.86 -13.07
C ASN A 56 -19.30 14.36 -12.96
N ARG A 57 -18.76 14.84 -11.82
CA ARG A 57 -18.30 16.24 -11.69
C ARG A 57 -16.94 16.46 -12.35
N PHE A 58 -16.19 15.39 -12.60
CA PHE A 58 -14.88 15.46 -13.23
C PHE A 58 -15.01 15.26 -14.74
N ASN A 59 -14.29 16.08 -15.50
CA ASN A 59 -14.21 15.92 -16.96
C ASN A 59 -13.17 14.86 -17.35
N GLU A 60 -13.15 14.49 -18.63
CA GLU A 60 -12.24 13.46 -19.15
C GLU A 60 -10.75 13.77 -18.89
N LYS A 61 -10.34 15.04 -18.99
CA LYS A 61 -8.95 15.45 -18.74
C LYS A 61 -8.57 15.25 -17.27
N GLU A 62 -9.47 15.56 -16.34
CA GLU A 62 -9.27 15.33 -14.90
C GLU A 62 -9.22 13.84 -14.58
N LEU A 63 -10.15 13.06 -15.15
CA LEU A 63 -10.15 11.60 -15.00
C LEU A 63 -8.88 10.96 -15.57
N LYS A 64 -8.35 11.50 -16.67
CA LYS A 64 -7.07 11.08 -17.26
C LYS A 64 -5.90 11.35 -16.32
N ASP A 65 -5.82 12.54 -15.74
CA ASP A 65 -4.80 12.86 -14.72
C ASP A 65 -4.88 11.91 -13.53
N PHE A 66 -6.08 11.64 -13.03
CA PHE A 66 -6.28 10.69 -11.93
C PHE A 66 -5.81 9.30 -12.33
N TYR A 67 -6.25 8.80 -13.49
CA TYR A 67 -5.85 7.49 -14.01
C TYR A 67 -4.31 7.36 -14.12
N ASP A 68 -3.63 8.32 -14.72
CA ASP A 68 -2.17 8.25 -14.92
C ASP A 68 -1.43 8.25 -13.57
N ARG A 69 -1.91 9.02 -12.59
CA ARG A 69 -1.36 9.04 -11.22
C ARG A 69 -1.64 7.75 -10.48
N PHE A 70 -2.87 7.23 -10.52
CA PHE A 70 -3.25 5.94 -9.94
C PHE A 70 -2.40 4.81 -10.50
N LYS A 71 -2.30 4.73 -11.82
CA LYS A 71 -1.48 3.72 -12.49
C LYS A 71 -0.03 3.74 -11.98
N LYS A 72 0.57 4.92 -11.87
CA LYS A 72 1.96 5.05 -11.40
C LYS A 72 2.15 4.48 -9.99
N PHE A 73 1.41 4.98 -8.99
CA PHE A 73 1.62 4.51 -7.63
C PHE A 73 1.12 3.08 -7.39
N THR A 74 0.12 2.61 -8.15
CA THR A 74 -0.32 1.22 -8.06
C THR A 74 0.77 0.26 -8.54
N LEU A 75 1.46 0.59 -9.63
CA LEU A 75 2.59 -0.21 -10.10
C LEU A 75 3.71 -0.22 -9.06
N GLU A 76 4.15 0.95 -8.58
CA GLU A 76 5.20 1.06 -7.56
C GLU A 76 4.86 0.27 -6.30
N PHE A 77 3.60 0.33 -5.83
CA PHE A 77 3.17 -0.39 -4.63
C PHE A 77 3.10 -1.91 -4.85
N LEU A 78 2.57 -2.38 -5.97
CA LEU A 78 2.46 -3.82 -6.26
C LEU A 78 3.83 -4.46 -6.51
N GLU A 79 4.76 -3.75 -7.15
CA GLU A 79 6.14 -4.20 -7.32
C GLU A 79 6.84 -4.40 -5.97
N PHE A 80 6.68 -3.42 -5.06
CA PHE A 80 7.16 -3.54 -3.68
C PHE A 80 6.52 -4.73 -2.94
N ASP A 81 5.20 -4.92 -3.07
CA ASP A 81 4.47 -6.00 -2.40
C ASP A 81 4.95 -7.38 -2.85
N VAL A 82 5.20 -7.54 -4.15
CA VAL A 82 5.82 -8.75 -4.71
C VAL A 82 7.20 -8.95 -4.09
N GLU A 83 8.10 -7.97 -4.19
CA GLU A 83 9.46 -8.04 -3.66
C GLU A 83 9.48 -8.44 -2.16
N ALA A 84 8.64 -7.78 -1.35
CA ALA A 84 8.53 -8.05 0.08
C ALA A 84 7.99 -9.47 0.36
N THR A 85 6.98 -9.91 -0.39
CA THR A 85 6.37 -11.23 -0.21
C THR A 85 7.30 -12.35 -0.66
N GLU A 86 8.08 -12.16 -1.72
CA GLU A 86 9.05 -13.15 -2.19
C GLU A 86 10.15 -13.42 -1.17
N ARG A 87 10.57 -12.40 -0.42
CA ARG A 87 11.53 -12.54 0.68
C ARG A 87 11.02 -13.39 1.84
N LEU A 88 9.70 -13.55 1.97
CA LEU A 88 9.09 -14.41 3.00
C LEU A 88 8.98 -15.87 2.57
N LYS A 89 9.21 -16.19 1.28
CA LYS A 89 9.18 -17.57 0.80
C LYS A 89 10.32 -18.34 1.48
N PRO A 90 10.07 -19.52 2.07
CA PRO A 90 11.15 -20.35 2.58
C PRO A 90 12.14 -20.67 1.44
N PRO A 91 13.44 -20.85 1.74
CA PRO A 91 14.38 -21.33 0.74
C PRO A 91 13.79 -22.60 0.11
N LEU A 92 13.69 -22.64 -1.23
CA LEU A 92 13.31 -23.85 -1.95
C LEU A 92 14.13 -24.99 -1.35
N GLU A 93 13.46 -26.00 -0.76
CA GLU A 93 14.14 -27.19 -0.26
C GLU A 93 14.96 -27.75 -1.43
N LYS A 94 16.27 -27.51 -1.43
CA LYS A 94 17.18 -28.18 -2.36
C LYS A 94 16.98 -29.66 -2.10
N GLY A 95 16.39 -30.33 -3.10
CA GLY A 95 15.80 -31.66 -3.02
C GLY A 95 16.48 -32.53 -1.98
N ARG A 96 15.69 -32.95 -0.98
CA ARG A 96 16.03 -34.05 -0.10
C ARG A 96 16.35 -35.23 -1.02
N LYS A 97 17.64 -35.49 -1.27
CA LYS A 97 18.08 -36.68 -2.00
C LYS A 97 17.49 -37.85 -1.22
N GLU A 98 16.52 -38.53 -1.82
CA GLU A 98 15.96 -39.75 -1.29
C GLU A 98 17.14 -40.70 -1.05
N GLN A 99 17.52 -40.90 0.21
CA GLN A 99 18.41 -41.99 0.55
C GLN A 99 17.58 -43.26 0.31
N PRO A 100 18.02 -44.17 -0.57
CA PRO A 100 17.30 -45.41 -0.79
C PRO A 100 17.23 -46.19 0.54
N PRO A 101 16.18 -47.00 0.77
CA PRO A 101 16.00 -47.68 2.04
C PRO A 101 17.20 -48.57 2.31
N ARG A 102 17.84 -48.40 3.47
CA ARG A 102 18.73 -49.42 4.02
C ARG A 102 17.86 -50.59 4.47
N TYR A 103 17.79 -51.63 3.63
CA TYR A 103 17.33 -52.93 4.09
C TYR A 103 18.45 -53.54 4.95
N ALA A 104 18.09 -53.89 6.18
CA ALA A 104 18.90 -54.65 7.13
C ALA A 104 18.83 -56.15 6.81
#